data_AF-A0A7C7R5N0-F1
#
_entry.id   AF-A0A7C7R5N0-F1
#
_cell.length_a   1.000
_cell.length_b   1.000
_cell.length_c   1.000
_cell.angle_alpha   90.00
_cell.angle_beta   90.00
_cell.angle_gamma   90.00
#
_symmetry.space_group_name_H-M   'P 1'
#
loop_
_entity.id
_entity.type
_entity.pdbx_description
1 polymer ?
#
loop_
_entity_poly.entity_id
_entity_poly.type
_entity_poly.pdbx_seq_one_letter_code
_entity_poly.pdbx_strand_id
1 'polypeptide(L)' 'MNQSDEPMVGILMGSDSDWPKIKGAAAALAEFDVPCEVRVMSAHRTPELVRQYAASARQRGLKVIIAAAGG' A
#
# COMPACT_ATOMS: atom_id res chain seq x y z
N MET A 1 17.73 16.21 4.61
CA MET A 1 16.42 15.55 4.49
C MET A 1 16.36 14.97 3.08
N ASN A 2 16.85 13.74 2.92
CA ASN A 2 16.98 13.15 1.59
C ASN A 2 15.60 12.78 1.05
N GLN A 3 15.28 13.32 -0.12
CA GLN A 3 14.29 12.76 -1.03
C GLN A 3 14.87 11.45 -1.56
N SER A 4 14.18 10.31 -1.39
CA SER A 4 14.26 9.03 -2.16
C SER A 4 14.18 7.77 -1.27
N ASP A 5 13.28 7.72 -0.29
CA ASP A 5 12.89 6.42 0.26
C ASP A 5 11.89 5.77 -0.70
N GLU A 6 12.41 5.07 -1.70
CA GLU A 6 11.58 4.22 -2.56
C GLU A 6 10.79 3.26 -1.66
N PRO A 7 9.45 3.21 -1.78
CA PRO A 7 8.66 2.37 -0.90
C PRO A 7 9.08 0.91 -1.09
N MET A 8 9.32 0.22 0.03
CA MET A 8 9.52 -1.23 0.06
C MET A 8 8.21 -1.98 0.28
N VAL A 9 7.22 -1.33 0.90
CA VAL A 9 5.91 -1.93 1.20
C VAL A 9 4.79 -1.07 0.62
N GLY A 10 3.86 -1.71 -0.08
CA GLY A 10 2.62 -1.08 -0.52
C GLY A 10 1.45 -1.46 0.38
N ILE A 11 0.77 -0.48 0.98
CA ILE A 11 -0.46 -0.68 1.75
C ILE A 11 -1.65 -0.26 0.88
N LEU A 12 -2.56 -1.20 0.61
CA LEU A 12 -3.72 -1.00 -0.24
C LEU A 12 -4.99 -1.18 0.57
N MET A 13 -5.97 -0.33 0.32
CA MET A 13 -7.31 -0.46 0.87
C MET A 13 -8.38 -0.16 -0.18
N GLY A 14 -9.53 -0.81 -0.08
CA GLY A 14 -10.63 -0.61 -1.02
C GLY A 14 -11.38 0.71 -0.82
N SER A 15 -11.34 1.25 0.40
CA SER A 15 -12.01 2.47 0.83
C SER A 15 -11.19 3.22 1.88
N ASP A 16 -11.31 4.54 1.94
CA ASP A 16 -10.73 5.38 3.00
C ASP A 16 -11.29 5.00 4.40
N SER A 17 -12.53 4.51 4.45
CA SER A 17 -13.16 3.96 5.65
C SER A 17 -12.40 2.78 6.26
N ASP A 18 -11.51 2.12 5.52
CA ASP A 18 -10.66 1.05 6.04
C ASP A 18 -9.43 1.59 6.78
N TRP A 19 -9.05 2.87 6.56
CA TRP A 19 -7.83 3.45 7.11
C TRP A 19 -7.73 3.35 8.64
N PRO A 20 -8.78 3.65 9.44
CA PRO A 20 -8.70 3.52 10.90
C PRO A 20 -8.33 2.10 11.36
N LYS A 21 -8.66 1.06 10.57
CA LYS A 21 -8.37 -0.34 10.89
C LYS A 21 -6.96 -0.76 10.48
N ILE A 22 -6.43 -0.23 9.37
CA ILE A 22 -5.16 -0.68 8.77
C ILE A 22 -3.99 0.26 9.05
N LYS A 23 -4.20 1.47 9.59
CA LYS A 23 -3.14 2.43 9.90
C LYS A 23 -2.07 1.90 10.86
N GLY A 24 -2.39 0.89 11.67
CA GLY A 24 -1.42 0.21 12.54
C GLY A 24 -0.31 -0.50 11.75
N ALA A 25 -0.57 -0.94 10.52
CA ALA A 25 0.46 -1.52 9.66
C ALA A 25 1.50 -0.45 9.25
N ALA A 26 1.04 0.75 8.86
CA ALA A 26 1.95 1.86 8.55
C ALA A 26 2.77 2.30 9.77
N ALA A 27 2.14 2.35 10.95
CA ALA A 27 2.83 2.67 12.20
C ALA A 27 3.91 1.63 12.52
N ALA A 28 3.59 0.33 12.44
CA ALA A 28 4.56 -0.73 12.67
C ALA A 28 5.73 -0.66 11.69
N LEU A 29 5.49 -0.41 10.39
CA LEU A 29 6.58 -0.27 9.41
C LEU A 29 7.48 0.94 9.74
N ALA A 30 6.90 2.04 10.19
CA ALA A 30 7.66 3.22 10.60
C ALA A 30 8.54 2.97 11.82
N GLU A 31 8.13 2.12 12.77
CA GLU A 31 8.95 1.74 13.95
C GLU A 31 10.25 1.00 13.56
N PHE A 32 10.30 0.39 12.37
CA PHE A 32 11.47 -0.31 11.84
C PHE A 32 12.16 0.45 10.69
N ASP A 33 11.84 1.72 10.47
CA ASP A 33 12.33 2.53 9.35
C ASP A 33 12.09 1.87 7.98
N VAL A 34 10.98 1.13 7.83
CA VAL A 34 10.62 0.50 6.55
C VAL A 34 9.74 1.45 5.74
N PRO A 35 10.21 1.97 4.60
CA PRO A 35 9.44 2.90 3.80
C PRO A 35 8.24 2.22 3.15
N CYS A 36 7.08 2.86 3.25
CA CYS A 36 5.85 2.35 2.67
C CYS A 36 5.05 3.42 1.93
N GLU A 37 4.24 2.99 0.97
CA GLU A 37 3.21 3.84 0.35
C GLU A 37 1.82 3.35 0.75
N VAL A 38 0.86 4.27 0.86
CA VAL A 38 -0.54 3.96 1.15
C VAL A 38 -1.41 4.38 -0.03
N ARG A 39 -2.27 3.49 -0.52
CA ARG A 39 -3.13 3.72 -1.69
C ARG A 39 -4.56 3.24 -1.43
N VAL A 40 -5.55 4.02 -1.86
CA VAL A 40 -6.95 3.62 -1.91
C VAL A 40 -7.28 3.15 -3.32
N MET A 41 -7.45 1.84 -3.51
CA MET A 41 -7.75 1.22 -4.81
C MET A 41 -8.71 0.05 -4.59
N SER A 42 -9.88 0.11 -5.22
CA SER A 42 -10.96 -0.86 -5.01
C SER A 42 -10.92 -1.94 -6.08
N ALA A 43 -10.75 -3.20 -5.68
CA ALA A 43 -10.81 -4.33 -6.60
C ALA A 43 -12.17 -4.46 -7.32
N HIS A 44 -13.27 -4.03 -6.67
CA HIS A 44 -14.62 -4.10 -7.24
C HIS A 44 -14.96 -2.90 -8.14
N ARG A 45 -14.47 -1.69 -7.80
CA ARG A 45 -14.83 -0.45 -8.53
C ARG A 45 -13.80 -0.08 -9.60
N THR A 46 -12.52 -0.34 -9.33
CA THR A 46 -11.40 0.03 -10.20
C THR A 46 -10.42 -1.16 -10.39
N PRO A 47 -10.90 -2.31 -10.92
CA PRO A 47 -10.09 -3.53 -11.03
C PRO A 47 -8.82 -3.35 -11.86
N GLU A 48 -8.89 -2.56 -12.94
CA GLU A 48 -7.74 -2.32 -13.81
C GLU A 48 -6.62 -1.55 -13.10
N LEU A 49 -6.97 -0.59 -12.24
CA LEU A 49 -5.99 0.16 -11.46
C LEU A 49 -5.23 -0.76 -10.48
N VAL A 50 -5.97 -1.65 -9.80
CA VAL A 50 -5.37 -2.65 -8.90
C VAL A 50 -4.45 -3.59 -9.68
N ARG A 51 -4.88 -4.05 -10.87
CA ARG A 51 -4.08 -4.91 -11.74
C ARG A 51 -2.78 -4.24 -12.18
N GLN A 52 -2.84 -2.99 -12.64
CA GLN A 52 -1.67 -2.22 -13.06
C GLN A 52 -0.70 -1.97 -11.90
N TYR A 53 -1.23 -1.64 -10.72
CA TYR A 53 -0.43 -1.47 -9.52
C TYR A 53 0.33 -2.75 -9.16
N ALA A 54 -0.37 -3.89 -9.13
CA ALA A 54 0.22 -5.18 -8.80
C ALA A 54 1.27 -5.61 -9.83
N ALA A 55 0.98 -5.42 -11.13
CA ALA A 55 1.89 -5.77 -12.22
C ALA A 55 3.19 -4.94 -12.20
N SER A 56 3.11 -3.66 -11.82
CA SER A 56 4.28 -2.77 -11.75
C SER A 56 5.03 -2.81 -10.41
N ALA A 57 4.45 -3.41 -9.36
CA ALA A 57 4.98 -3.36 -8.00
C ALA A 57 6.46 -3.76 -7.89
N ARG A 58 6.84 -4.90 -8.47
CA ARG A 58 8.22 -5.40 -8.44
C ARG A 58 9.20 -4.45 -9.15
N GLN A 59 8.79 -3.87 -10.27
CA GLN A 59 9.62 -2.92 -11.03
C GLN A 59 9.84 -1.62 -10.24
N ARG A 60 8.86 -1.21 -9.44
CA ARG A 60 8.94 -0.03 -8.54
C ARG A 60 9.70 -0.29 -7.24
N GLY A 61 10.31 -1.47 -7.07
CA GLY A 61 11.10 -1.80 -5.88
C GLY A 61 10.31 -2.40 -4.71
N LEU A 62 8.97 -2.49 -4.81
CA LEU A 62 8.15 -3.09 -3.74
C LEU A 62 8.57 -4.54 -3.47
N LYS A 63 8.71 -4.86 -2.19
CA LYS A 63 9.02 -6.19 -1.66
C LYS A 63 7.77 -6.88 -1.12
N VAL A 64 6.84 -6.12 -0.56
CA VAL A 64 5.61 -6.62 0.07
C VAL A 64 4.42 -5.75 -0.31
N ILE A 65 3.24 -6.36 -0.45
CA ILE A 65 1.96 -5.68 -0.56
C ILE A 65 1.07 -6.14 0.60
N ILE A 66 0.58 -5.20 1.40
CA ILE A 66 -0.42 -5.40 2.45
C ILE A 66 -1.74 -4.87 1.90
N ALA A 67 -2.72 -5.75 1.65
CA ALA A 67 -4.03 -5.35 1.12
C ALA A 67 -5.14 -5.63 2.12
N ALA A 68 -5.89 -4.60 2.50
CA ALA A 68 -7.08 -4.69 3.34
C ALA A 68 -8.35 -4.57 2.51
N ALA A 69 -9.29 -5.47 2.74
CA ALA A 69 -10.62 -5.45 2.15
C ALA A 69 -11.67 -5.78 3.22
N GLY A 70 -12.81 -5.11 3.16
CA GLY A 70 -14.01 -5.45 3.90
C GLY A 70 -15.07 -6.08 2.98
N GLY A 71 -15.98 -6.85 3.58
CA GLY A 71 -17.17 -7.43 2.95
C GLY A 71 -18.32 -7.43 3.94
#